data_AF-A0AAG5DDZ3-F1
#
_entry.id   AF-A0AAG5DDZ3-F1
#
_cell.length_a   1.000
_cell.length_b   1.000
_cell.length_c   1.000
_cell.angle_alpha   90.00
_cell.angle_beta   90.00
_cell.angle_gamma   90.00
#
_symmetry.space_group_name_H-M   'P 1'
#
loop_
_entity.id
_entity.type
_entity.pdbx_description
1 polymer ?
#
loop_
_entity_poly.entity_id
_entity_poly.type
_entity_poly.pdbx_seq_one_letter_code
_entity_poly.pdbx_strand_id
1 'polypeptide(L)'
;AKVIIFAWLGSAPTVFLLIAGLVALALAAPRPAGEEKDAQVLKYDNDHNGIDGYNFQFDTSNGIQRQEQAQLKQFDDENAALVVRGSYSFTADDGQVYTVNYVADENGFQPEAPHLPK
;
A
#
# COMPACT_ATOMS: atom_id res chain seq x y z
N ALA A 1 4.85 -6.60 68.10
CA ALA A 1 5.82 -6.15 67.08
C ALA A 1 5.47 -6.83 65.76
N LYS A 2 5.11 -6.06 64.72
CA LYS A 2 4.70 -6.59 63.41
C LYS A 2 5.44 -5.76 62.37
N VAL A 3 6.57 -6.29 61.89
CA VAL A 3 7.35 -5.67 60.81
C VAL A 3 6.66 -6.05 59.51
N ILE A 4 6.07 -5.06 58.84
CA ILE A 4 5.46 -5.22 57.52
C ILE A 4 6.57 -4.96 56.50
N ILE A 5 6.80 -5.94 55.63
CA ILE A 5 7.77 -5.92 54.55
C ILE A 5 7.24 -4.93 53.49
N PHE A 6 7.99 -3.86 53.23
CA PHE A 6 7.69 -2.88 52.18
C PHE A 6 7.92 -3.52 50.81
N ALA A 7 6.84 -3.74 50.06
CA ALA A 7 6.91 -4.08 48.65
C ALA A 7 7.53 -2.88 47.90
N TRP A 8 8.66 -3.12 47.25
CA TRP A 8 9.35 -2.16 46.40
C TRP A 8 8.53 -1.96 45.12
N LEU A 9 7.67 -0.93 45.10
CA LEU A 9 6.93 -0.53 43.91
C LEU A 9 7.86 0.36 43.07
N GLY A 10 8.32 -0.16 41.93
CA GLY A 10 9.21 0.55 41.01
C GLY A 10 8.69 1.95 40.66
N SER A 11 9.59 2.91 40.58
CA SER A 11 9.26 4.34 40.41
C SER A 11 8.45 4.61 39.14
N ALA A 12 7.48 5.53 39.21
CA ALA A 12 6.59 5.97 38.13
C ALA A 12 7.23 6.15 36.72
N PRO A 13 8.46 6.69 36.56
CA PRO A 13 9.08 6.80 35.22
C PRO A 13 9.40 5.44 34.59
N THR A 14 9.71 4.41 35.39
CA THR A 14 9.99 3.06 34.90
C THR A 14 8.73 2.40 34.32
N VAL A 15 7.58 2.62 34.96
CA VAL A 15 6.29 2.13 34.46
C VAL A 15 5.90 2.83 33.16
N PHE A 16 6.13 4.15 33.06
CA PHE A 16 5.89 4.90 31.82
C PHE A 16 6.76 4.44 30.65
N LEU A 17 8.05 4.17 30.89
CA LEU A 17 8.96 3.68 29.85
C LEU A 17 8.60 2.26 29.38
N LEU A 18 8.14 1.40 30.29
CA LEU A 18 7.67 0.05 29.94
C LEU A 18 6.37 0.10 29.11
N ILE A 19 5.43 0.98 29.46
CA ILE A 19 4.20 1.17 28.68
C ILE A 19 4.51 1.76 27.31
N ALA A 20 5.37 2.78 27.22
CA ALA A 20 5.79 3.36 25.95
C ALA A 20 6.51 2.34 25.06
N GLY A 21 7.38 1.50 25.65
CA GLY A 21 8.04 0.40 24.94
C GLY A 21 7.07 -0.67 24.43
N LEU A 22 6.07 -1.06 25.23
CA LEU A 22 5.02 -2.00 24.81
C LEU A 22 4.12 -1.44 23.70
N VAL A 23 3.78 -0.15 23.75
CA VAL A 23 3.02 0.52 22.69
C VAL A 23 3.85 0.63 21.41
N ALA A 24 5.15 0.94 21.50
CA ALA A 24 6.04 0.97 20.35
C ALA A 24 6.22 -0.42 19.70
N LEU A 25 6.32 -1.49 20.49
CA LEU A 25 6.36 -2.87 20.00
C LEU A 25 5.04 -3.32 19.37
N ALA A 26 3.90 -2.87 19.89
CA ALA A 26 2.59 -3.15 19.31
C ALA A 26 2.38 -2.44 17.96
N LEU A 27 2.97 -1.25 17.78
CA LEU A 27 2.95 -0.51 16.51
C LEU A 27 3.96 -1.03 15.48
N ALA A 28 5.02 -1.71 15.93
CA ALA A 28 6.05 -2.31 15.08
C ALA A 28 5.80 -3.80 14.78
N ALA A 29 4.74 -4.38 15.34
CA ALA A 29 4.35 -5.74 14.99
C ALA A 29 4.01 -5.77 13.48
N PRO A 30 4.54 -6.73 12.71
CA PRO A 30 4.06 -6.94 11.36
C PRO A 30 2.54 -7.07 11.44
N ARG A 31 1.81 -6.35 10.56
CA ARG A 31 0.38 -6.61 10.42
C ARG A 31 0.24 -8.13 10.29
N PRO A 32 -0.67 -8.78 11.03
CA PRO A 32 -1.00 -10.15 10.72
C PRO A 32 -1.51 -10.14 9.29
N ALA A 33 -0.62 -10.41 8.35
CA ALA A 33 -1.00 -10.78 7.02
C ALA A 33 -1.80 -12.05 7.27
N GLY A 34 -3.13 -11.97 7.13
CA GLY A 34 -3.85 -13.18 6.72
C GLY A 34 -3.04 -13.78 5.58
N GLU A 35 -2.85 -15.11 5.58
CA GLU A 35 -2.00 -15.76 4.59
C GLU A 35 -2.29 -15.13 3.21
N GLU A 36 -1.27 -14.71 2.45
CA GLU A 36 -1.51 -13.90 1.24
C GLU A 36 -2.51 -14.54 0.27
N LYS A 37 -2.58 -15.89 0.31
CA LYS A 37 -3.56 -16.73 -0.41
C LYS A 37 -5.03 -16.42 -0.08
N ASP A 38 -5.30 -15.89 1.10
CA ASP A 38 -6.64 -15.57 1.63
C ASP A 38 -7.00 -14.08 1.43
N ALA A 39 -6.18 -13.31 0.72
CA ALA A 39 -6.45 -11.91 0.43
C ALA A 39 -7.79 -11.76 -0.34
N GLN A 40 -8.62 -10.82 0.12
CA GLN A 40 -9.94 -10.55 -0.44
C GLN A 40 -9.95 -9.19 -1.13
N VAL A 41 -10.71 -9.07 -2.22
CA VAL A 41 -10.96 -7.77 -2.85
C VAL A 41 -11.94 -6.98 -1.98
N LEU A 42 -11.51 -5.81 -1.50
CA LEU A 42 -12.30 -4.92 -0.67
C LEU A 42 -13.01 -3.84 -1.48
N LYS A 43 -12.35 -3.38 -2.55
CA LYS A 43 -12.90 -2.40 -3.49
C LYS A 43 -12.62 -2.89 -4.90
N TYR A 44 -13.61 -2.74 -5.77
CA TYR A 44 -13.47 -3.00 -7.18
C TYR A 44 -14.33 -1.99 -7.94
N ASP A 45 -13.72 -1.29 -8.88
CA ASP A 45 -14.36 -0.35 -9.78
C ASP A 45 -13.82 -0.59 -11.19
N ASN A 46 -14.72 -0.69 -12.15
CA ASN A 46 -14.39 -0.87 -13.56
C ASN A 46 -15.45 -0.15 -14.38
N ASP A 47 -15.13 1.07 -14.78
CA ASP A 47 -15.95 1.92 -15.62
C ASP A 47 -15.34 1.96 -17.02
N HIS A 48 -16.06 1.42 -18.00
CA HIS A 48 -15.64 1.40 -19.39
C HIS A 48 -16.82 1.87 -20.25
N ASN A 49 -16.66 3.01 -20.92
CA ASN A 49 -17.72 3.63 -21.71
C ASN A 49 -17.80 3.11 -23.16
N GLY A 50 -16.87 2.25 -23.58
CA GLY A 50 -16.88 1.61 -24.90
C GLY A 50 -16.26 2.42 -26.04
N ILE A 51 -15.83 3.66 -25.77
CA ILE A 51 -15.47 4.60 -26.84
C ILE A 51 -14.11 5.27 -26.58
N ASP A 52 -13.92 5.88 -25.39
CA ASP A 52 -12.85 6.86 -25.19
C ASP A 52 -11.79 6.42 -24.17
N GLY A 53 -12.02 5.31 -23.48
CA GLY A 53 -11.16 4.86 -22.42
C GLY A 53 -11.87 4.05 -21.35
N TYR A 54 -11.19 3.86 -20.24
CA TYR A 54 -11.74 3.21 -19.06
C TYR A 54 -11.08 3.73 -17.80
N ASN A 55 -11.75 3.53 -16.68
CA ASN A 55 -11.23 3.74 -15.35
C ASN A 55 -11.33 2.41 -14.59
N PHE A 56 -10.24 2.02 -13.96
CA PHE A 56 -10.16 0.74 -13.26
C PHE A 56 -9.47 0.93 -11.93
N GLN A 57 -10.05 0.35 -10.88
CA GLN A 57 -9.45 0.34 -9.55
C GLN A 57 -9.78 -0.96 -8.82
N PHE A 58 -8.83 -1.47 -8.05
CA PHE A 58 -9.14 -2.40 -6.98
C PHE A 58 -8.23 -2.21 -5.76
N ASP A 59 -8.76 -2.60 -4.61
CA ASP A 59 -8.03 -2.67 -3.34
C ASP A 59 -8.24 -4.05 -2.72
N THR A 60 -7.20 -4.62 -2.11
CA THR A 60 -7.26 -5.92 -1.44
C THR A 60 -7.03 -5.81 0.08
N SER A 61 -7.45 -6.81 0.83
CA SER A 61 -7.32 -6.85 2.29
C SER A 61 -5.87 -6.93 2.78
N ASN A 62 -4.94 -7.45 1.97
CA ASN A 62 -3.51 -7.43 2.24
C ASN A 62 -2.82 -6.11 1.83
N GLY A 63 -3.59 -5.09 1.42
CA GLY A 63 -3.05 -3.76 1.14
C GLY A 63 -2.45 -3.59 -0.24
N ILE A 64 -2.78 -4.45 -1.20
CA ILE A 64 -2.51 -4.19 -2.62
C ILE A 64 -3.57 -3.19 -3.11
N GLN A 65 -3.11 -2.16 -3.80
CA GLN A 65 -3.98 -1.19 -4.46
C GLN A 65 -3.51 -1.01 -5.89
N ARG A 66 -4.45 -0.98 -6.82
CA ARG A 66 -4.19 -0.62 -8.23
C ARG A 66 -5.26 0.33 -8.69
N GLN A 67 -4.84 1.38 -9.37
CA GLN A 67 -5.73 2.30 -10.07
C GLN A 67 -5.11 2.66 -11.42
N GLU A 68 -5.93 2.77 -12.45
CA GLU A 68 -5.50 3.21 -13.76
C GLU A 68 -6.66 3.85 -14.52
N GLN A 69 -6.28 4.75 -15.41
CA GLN A 69 -7.17 5.36 -16.38
C GLN A 69 -6.55 5.19 -17.76
N ALA A 70 -7.32 4.70 -18.70
CA ALA A 70 -6.98 4.70 -20.11
C ALA A 70 -7.72 5.80 -20.85
N GLN A 71 -7.05 6.39 -21.83
CA GLN A 71 -7.61 7.39 -22.74
C GLN A 71 -7.16 7.06 -24.16
N LEU A 72 -8.08 7.07 -25.12
CA LEU A 72 -7.72 7.00 -26.53
C LEU A 72 -7.04 8.32 -26.93
N LYS A 73 -5.79 8.23 -27.38
CA LYS A 73 -5.03 9.38 -27.89
C LYS A 73 -4.80 9.21 -29.37
N GLN A 74 -5.19 10.23 -30.13
CA GLN A 74 -4.88 10.33 -31.54
C GLN A 74 -3.56 11.08 -31.73
N PHE A 75 -2.64 10.52 -32.50
CA PHE A 75 -1.31 11.06 -32.76
C PHE A 75 -1.24 11.77 -34.11
N ASP A 76 -1.93 11.22 -35.11
CA ASP A 76 -2.12 11.80 -36.44
C ASP A 76 -3.45 11.29 -37.06
N ASP A 77 -3.67 11.53 -38.36
CA ASP A 77 -4.91 11.16 -39.05
C ASP A 77 -5.12 9.65 -39.19
N GLU A 78 -4.05 8.84 -39.06
CA GLU A 78 -4.07 7.38 -39.27
C GLU A 78 -3.72 6.59 -38.00
N ASN A 79 -3.07 7.22 -37.01
CA ASN A 79 -2.57 6.57 -35.80
C ASN A 79 -3.29 7.07 -34.54
N ALA A 80 -3.94 6.13 -33.86
CA ALA A 80 -4.47 6.31 -32.51
C ALA A 80 -4.07 5.11 -31.64
N ALA A 81 -3.77 5.37 -30.37
CA ALA A 81 -3.44 4.34 -29.39
C ALA A 81 -4.07 4.67 -28.03
N LEU A 82 -4.35 3.64 -27.24
CA LEU A 82 -4.71 3.82 -25.84
C LEU A 82 -3.47 4.21 -25.04
N VAL A 83 -3.56 5.33 -24.32
CA VAL A 83 -2.59 5.73 -23.31
C VAL A 83 -3.16 5.40 -21.94
N VAL A 84 -2.48 4.55 -21.19
CA VAL A 84 -2.86 4.17 -19.82
C VAL A 84 -1.95 4.87 -18.84
N ARG A 85 -2.53 5.54 -17.85
CA ARG A 85 -1.80 6.11 -16.71
C ARG A 85 -2.34 5.47 -15.44
N GLY A 86 -1.45 4.99 -14.60
CA GLY A 86 -1.87 4.32 -13.39
C GLY A 86 -0.79 4.23 -12.34
N SER A 87 -1.17 3.60 -11.25
CA SER A 87 -0.29 3.27 -10.14
C SER A 87 -0.72 1.96 -9.53
N TYR A 88 0.25 1.17 -9.08
CA TYR A 88 0.00 0.08 -8.17
C TYR A 88 0.88 0.21 -6.94
N SER A 89 0.39 -0.27 -5.80
CA SER A 89 1.14 -0.34 -4.56
C SER A 89 0.90 -1.66 -3.85
N PHE A 90 1.91 -2.07 -3.08
CA PHE A 90 1.88 -3.28 -2.27
C PHE A 90 2.77 -3.10 -1.05
N THR A 91 2.48 -3.84 0.01
CA THR A 91 3.35 -3.92 1.18
C THR A 91 4.33 -5.08 0.95
N ALA A 92 5.64 -4.84 1.01
CA ALA A 92 6.64 -5.89 0.86
C ALA A 92 6.98 -6.55 2.20
N ASP A 93 7.83 -7.58 2.17
CA ASP A 93 8.25 -8.36 3.35
C ASP A 93 8.97 -7.52 4.43
N ASP A 94 9.53 -6.36 4.05
CA ASP A 94 10.15 -5.39 4.94
C ASP A 94 9.14 -4.48 5.67
N GLY A 95 7.85 -4.65 5.39
CA GLY A 95 6.75 -3.84 5.93
C GLY A 95 6.61 -2.46 5.28
N GLN A 96 7.44 -2.12 4.29
CA GLN A 96 7.35 -0.87 3.55
C GLN A 96 6.33 -0.98 2.42
N VAL A 97 5.68 0.13 2.10
CA VAL A 97 4.78 0.22 0.96
C VAL A 97 5.57 0.70 -0.25
N TYR A 98 5.57 -0.12 -1.29
CA TYR A 98 6.18 0.19 -2.58
C TYR A 98 5.09 0.65 -3.53
N THR A 99 5.25 1.83 -4.10
CA THR A 99 4.35 2.38 -5.11
C THR A 99 5.10 2.56 -6.41
N VAL A 100 4.51 2.10 -7.50
CA VAL A 100 4.99 2.30 -8.86
C VAL A 100 3.93 3.07 -9.62
N ASN A 101 4.32 4.23 -10.14
CA ASN A 101 3.52 4.97 -11.11
C ASN A 101 3.96 4.55 -12.50
N TYR A 102 3.07 4.60 -13.48
CA TYR A 102 3.45 4.26 -14.84
C TYR A 102 2.60 4.97 -15.88
N VAL A 103 3.21 5.11 -17.07
CA VAL A 103 2.53 5.46 -18.31
C VAL A 103 2.76 4.31 -19.29
N ALA A 104 1.71 3.81 -19.91
CA ALA A 104 1.80 2.88 -21.02
C ALA A 104 1.22 3.55 -22.27
N ASP A 105 2.04 3.71 -23.31
CA ASP A 105 1.68 4.35 -24.57
C ASP A 105 2.37 3.64 -25.75
N GLU A 106 2.46 4.29 -26.92
CA GLU A 106 3.13 3.77 -28.11
C GLU A 106 4.62 3.40 -27.90
N ASN A 107 5.26 3.97 -26.87
CA ASN A 107 6.64 3.68 -26.49
C ASN A 107 6.73 2.53 -25.46
N GLY A 108 5.60 1.89 -25.14
CA GLY A 108 5.49 0.81 -24.18
C GLY A 108 5.29 1.29 -22.74
N PHE A 109 5.57 0.38 -21.80
CA PHE A 109 5.38 0.60 -20.37
C PHE A 109 6.57 1.32 -19.75
N GLN A 110 6.32 2.48 -19.17
CA GLN A 110 7.31 3.38 -18.59
C GLN A 110 7.01 3.56 -17.10
N PRO A 111 7.60 2.73 -16.22
CA PRO A 111 7.40 2.82 -14.79
C PRO A 111 8.32 3.86 -14.14
N GLU A 112 7.81 4.53 -13.12
CA GLU A 112 8.53 5.46 -12.28
C GLU A 112 8.30 5.10 -10.80
N ALA A 113 9.40 4.80 -10.11
CA ALA A 113 9.40 4.63 -8.67
C ALA A 113 10.80 4.87 -8.06
N PRO A 114 10.89 5.32 -6.80
CA PRO A 114 12.19 5.57 -6.14
C PRO A 114 13.12 4.36 -6.04
N HIS A 115 12.55 3.16 -6.07
CA HIS A 115 13.26 1.88 -5.94
C HIS A 115 13.64 1.24 -7.28
N LEU A 116 13.24 1.85 -8.41
CA LEU A 116 13.59 1.36 -9.73
C LEU A 116 14.95 1.94 -10.18
N PRO A 117 15.75 1.15 -10.93
CA PRO A 117 16.95 1.67 -11.57
C PRO A 117 16.59 2.76 -12.58
N LYS A 118 17.48 3.74 -12.71
CA LYS A 118 17.39 4.81 -13.72
C LYS A 118 18.21 4.49 -14.94
#